data_AF-A0A6P3XHF8-F1
#
_entry.id   AF-A0A6P3XHF8-F1
#
_cell.length_a   1.000
_cell.length_b   1.000
_cell.length_c   1.000
_cell.angle_alpha   90.00
_cell.angle_beta   90.00
_cell.angle_gamma   90.00
#
_symmetry.space_group_name_H-M   'P 1'
#
loop_
_entity.id
_entity.type
_entity.pdbx_description
1 polymer ?
#
loop_
_entity_poly.entity_id
_entity_poly.type
_entity_poly.pdbx_seq_one_letter_code
_entity_poly.pdbx_strand_id
1 'polypeptide(L)'
;MFLVKTHCGNDSEIMLEEVLKHGYITASDMIIKTYKKIQELPSSQEPSIPNLKETFELLVKNQFLMRSHSFDTMLEDTKPDYNLPNLNLRAIANLLQNEKGDPGDSKIYWKINFDRFTQDLRDQVVTSAISRRLDTNAGELMTQLINLMYLRTAPWADTSNPIPYTEIKDAVKKLNYPELEQYLEQYLHLIEEDNSQFIMRVGDSGGGQYSVNMKNAYNQLAWTTLENIVTEKYGSKAARIFRLVRNKTSVELEQIQQGAMMPAKQVKLLTYTLAQENYIQVQEMKRSGVSAGPMKTFFMFYIDLNRVVQMQVEHCYHALYNIIQRRDHESTSNKRMIDKQLRVEILTSNLKEHGATEEQLADIAEMMTPSEKQQLEKVQKSIKKLSAAELLIDETLFLLHMYQRYH
;
A
#
# COMPACT_ATOMS: atom_id res chain seq x y z
N MET A 1 -0.86 2.11 10.01
CA MET A 1 -0.06 1.97 11.25
C MET A 1 1.43 2.05 10.96
N PHE A 2 2.03 1.13 10.19
CA PHE A 2 3.47 1.19 9.86
C PHE A 2 3.94 2.52 9.26
N LEU A 3 3.18 3.07 8.29
CA LEU A 3 3.48 4.35 7.67
C LEU A 3 3.55 5.50 8.69
N VAL A 4 2.60 5.56 9.62
CA VAL A 4 2.55 6.58 10.67
C VAL A 4 3.70 6.41 11.66
N LYS A 5 4.03 5.17 12.02
CA LYS A 5 5.20 4.86 12.86
C LYS A 5 6.50 5.40 12.26
N THR A 6 6.69 5.22 10.95
CA THR A 6 7.88 5.69 10.23
C THR A 6 7.98 7.21 10.19
N HIS A 7 6.85 7.92 10.01
CA HIS A 7 6.85 9.37 9.89
C HIS A 7 6.73 10.14 11.22
N CYS A 8 6.07 9.57 12.22
CA CYS A 8 5.66 10.29 13.45
C CYS A 8 6.02 9.55 14.75
N GLY A 9 6.66 8.37 14.68
CA GLY A 9 7.17 7.63 15.85
C GLY A 9 6.16 6.68 16.51
N ASN A 10 6.59 5.97 17.55
CA ASN A 10 5.80 4.90 18.20
C ASN A 10 4.50 5.41 18.86
N ASP A 11 4.53 6.58 19.49
CA ASP A 11 3.36 7.14 20.18
C ASP A 11 2.20 7.43 19.20
N SER A 12 2.55 7.84 17.98
CA SER A 12 1.60 8.11 16.91
C SER A 12 0.93 6.84 16.35
N GLU A 13 1.62 5.70 16.42
CA GLU A 13 1.06 4.39 16.05
C GLU A 13 -0.06 3.99 17.02
N ILE A 14 0.19 4.16 18.32
CA ILE A 14 -0.78 3.85 19.39
C ILE A 14 -2.00 4.79 19.29
N MET A 15 -1.77 6.08 19.00
CA MET A 15 -2.87 7.04 18.76
C MET A 15 -3.73 6.62 17.58
N LEU A 16 -3.11 6.25 16.46
CA LEU A 16 -3.85 5.83 15.28
C LEU A 16 -4.64 4.52 15.52
N GLU A 17 -4.06 3.57 16.27
CA GLU A 17 -4.74 2.33 16.65
C GLU A 17 -6.01 2.62 17.46
N GLU A 18 -5.95 3.57 18.40
CA GLU A 18 -7.12 3.97 19.19
C GLU A 18 -8.20 4.63 18.33
N VAL A 19 -7.82 5.47 17.36
CA VAL A 19 -8.78 6.08 16.43
C VAL A 19 -9.41 5.01 15.54
N LEU A 20 -8.62 4.05 15.03
CA LEU A 20 -9.14 2.94 14.21
C LEU A 20 -10.16 2.08 14.97
N LYS A 21 -9.92 1.85 16.26
CA LYS A 21 -10.82 1.04 17.12
C LYS A 21 -12.14 1.73 17.41
N HIS A 22 -12.12 3.04 17.65
CA HIS A 22 -13.31 3.80 18.05
C HIS A 22 -14.02 4.47 16.87
N GLY A 23 -13.37 4.60 15.71
CA GLY A 23 -13.86 5.30 14.52
C GLY A 23 -13.81 6.83 14.67
N TYR A 24 -14.49 7.35 15.69
CA TYR A 24 -14.56 8.77 16.03
C TYR A 24 -14.16 8.98 17.49
N ILE A 25 -13.23 9.88 17.74
CA ILE A 25 -12.77 10.17 19.11
C ILE A 25 -12.47 11.66 19.29
N THR A 26 -12.68 12.19 20.49
CA THR A 26 -12.24 13.54 20.83
C THR A 26 -10.73 13.55 21.06
N ALA A 27 -10.08 14.71 20.90
CA ALA A 27 -8.63 14.79 21.07
C ALA A 27 -8.22 14.52 22.53
N SER A 28 -9.04 14.95 23.49
CA SER A 28 -8.87 14.67 24.92
C SER A 28 -8.96 13.17 25.25
N ASP A 29 -9.99 12.48 24.76
CA ASP A 29 -10.17 11.04 25.00
C ASP A 29 -9.07 10.22 24.31
N MET A 30 -8.62 10.64 23.13
CA MET A 30 -7.49 10.03 22.44
C MET A 30 -6.22 10.10 23.29
N ILE A 31 -5.86 11.29 23.79
CA ILE A 31 -4.66 11.51 24.61
C ILE A 31 -4.75 10.71 25.92
N ILE A 32 -5.93 10.63 26.53
CA ILE A 32 -6.14 9.88 27.78
C ILE A 32 -5.97 8.37 27.57
N LYS A 33 -6.56 7.82 26.51
CA LYS A 33 -6.47 6.39 26.20
C LYS A 33 -5.05 5.97 25.79
N THR A 34 -4.36 6.80 25.00
CA THR A 34 -2.96 6.54 24.66
C THR A 34 -2.05 6.64 25.87
N TYR A 35 -2.26 7.62 26.75
CA TYR A 35 -1.53 7.72 28.00
C TYR A 35 -1.68 6.44 28.85
N LYS A 36 -2.91 5.94 29.03
CA LYS A 36 -3.19 4.71 29.79
C LYS A 36 -2.51 3.48 29.16
N LYS A 37 -2.58 3.35 27.83
CA LYS A 37 -1.91 2.24 27.11
C LYS A 37 -0.39 2.29 27.20
N ILE A 38 0.21 3.48 27.13
CA ILE A 38 1.67 3.64 27.27
C ILE A 38 2.11 3.37 28.71
N GLN A 39 1.28 3.69 29.71
CA GLN A 39 1.53 3.36 31.11
C GLN A 39 1.46 1.85 31.39
N GLU A 40 0.63 1.09 30.67
CA GLU A 40 0.55 -0.37 30.75
C GLU A 40 1.74 -1.09 30.09
N LEU A 41 2.51 -0.41 29.22
CA LEU A 41 3.68 -0.99 28.56
C LEU A 41 4.90 -0.98 29.52
N PRO A 42 5.52 -2.14 29.81
CA PRO A 42 6.54 -2.29 30.85
C PRO A 42 7.91 -1.64 30.53
N SER A 43 8.03 -0.85 29.46
CA SER A 43 9.31 -0.43 28.87
C SER A 43 9.46 1.06 28.57
N SER A 44 8.50 1.92 28.92
CA SER A 44 8.50 3.32 28.47
C SER A 44 8.60 4.31 29.61
N GLN A 45 9.45 5.34 29.43
CA GLN A 45 9.48 6.57 30.24
C GLN A 45 8.06 7.12 30.39
N GLU A 46 7.72 7.68 31.57
CA GLU A 46 6.40 8.26 31.82
C GLU A 46 5.99 9.18 30.66
N PRO A 47 4.89 8.87 29.95
CA PRO A 47 4.50 9.66 28.79
C PRO A 47 4.13 11.07 29.27
N SER A 48 4.76 12.10 28.70
CA SER A 48 4.36 13.46 29.00
C SER A 48 3.15 13.84 28.14
N ILE A 49 2.05 14.28 28.79
CA ILE A 49 0.87 14.88 28.13
C ILE A 49 1.25 15.93 27.08
N PRO A 50 2.25 16.82 27.28
CA PRO A 50 2.68 17.75 26.23
C PRO A 50 3.24 17.06 24.99
N ASN A 51 4.05 16.00 25.13
CA ASN A 51 4.55 15.24 23.97
C ASN A 51 3.41 14.54 23.20
N LEU A 52 2.41 14.02 23.91
CA LEU A 52 1.21 13.45 23.29
C LEU A 52 0.37 14.52 22.55
N LYS A 53 0.35 15.76 23.05
CA LYS A 53 -0.26 16.87 22.31
C LYS A 53 0.54 17.24 21.06
N GLU A 54 1.87 17.33 21.16
CA GLU A 54 2.73 17.65 20.01
C GLU A 54 2.64 16.58 18.91
N THR A 55 2.60 15.30 19.27
CA THR A 55 2.40 14.19 18.32
C THR A 55 1.02 14.23 17.68
N PHE A 56 -0.03 14.55 18.44
CA PHE A 56 -1.36 14.80 17.88
C PHE A 56 -1.36 15.99 16.90
N GLU A 57 -0.72 17.11 17.26
CA GLU A 57 -0.58 18.27 16.37
C GLU A 57 0.18 17.92 15.09
N LEU A 58 1.22 17.07 15.18
CA LEU A 58 1.97 16.58 14.03
C LEU A 58 1.08 15.73 13.10
N LEU A 59 0.25 14.84 13.66
CA LEU A 59 -0.69 14.02 12.90
C LEU A 59 -1.73 14.87 12.15
N VAL A 60 -2.21 15.95 12.78
CA VAL A 60 -3.15 16.88 12.14
C VAL A 60 -2.45 17.73 11.07
N LYS A 61 -1.23 18.24 11.34
CA LYS A 61 -0.43 19.00 10.35
C LYS A 61 -0.10 18.17 9.11
N ASN A 62 0.19 16.89 9.29
CA ASN A 62 0.43 15.93 8.20
C ASN A 62 -0.86 15.41 7.55
N GLN A 63 -2.03 15.92 7.95
CA GLN A 63 -3.35 15.62 7.38
C GLN A 63 -3.79 14.15 7.53
N PHE A 64 -3.20 13.38 8.46
CA PHE A 64 -3.60 12.00 8.75
C PHE A 64 -4.92 11.92 9.52
N LEU A 65 -5.21 12.95 10.31
CA LEU A 65 -6.47 13.10 11.04
C LEU A 65 -7.27 14.26 10.45
N MET A 66 -8.57 14.06 10.31
CA MET A 66 -9.50 15.09 9.85
C MET A 66 -10.61 15.30 10.88
N ARG A 67 -11.00 16.56 11.04
CA ARG A 67 -12.07 16.94 11.95
C ARG A 67 -13.43 16.53 11.36
N SER A 68 -14.28 15.94 12.18
CA SER A 68 -15.68 15.66 11.87
C SER A 68 -16.58 16.33 12.90
N HIS A 69 -17.54 17.12 12.41
CA HIS A 69 -18.53 17.81 13.24
C HIS A 69 -19.80 16.98 13.47
N SER A 70 -19.97 15.89 12.72
CA SER A 70 -21.08 14.95 12.83
C SER A 70 -20.57 13.50 12.72
N PHE A 71 -21.34 12.59 13.31
CA PHE A 71 -21.22 11.14 13.10
C PHE A 71 -21.81 10.70 11.76
N ASP A 72 -22.36 11.64 10.98
CA ASP A 72 -23.21 11.33 9.84
C ASP A 72 -22.39 11.23 8.55
N THR A 73 -22.31 10.02 8.02
CA THR A 73 -21.49 9.60 6.87
C THR A 73 -22.01 10.11 5.52
N MET A 74 -23.12 10.86 5.49
CA MET A 74 -23.89 11.15 4.27
C MET A 74 -23.59 12.52 3.62
N LEU A 75 -22.66 13.30 4.18
CA LEU A 75 -22.27 14.62 3.65
C LEU A 75 -20.77 14.61 3.31
N GLU A 76 -20.40 13.95 2.21
CA GLU A 76 -19.00 13.75 1.79
C GLU A 76 -18.33 14.93 1.06
N ASP A 77 -18.94 16.12 0.98
CA ASP A 77 -18.40 17.24 0.19
C ASP A 77 -17.89 18.44 1.00
N THR A 78 -17.68 18.31 2.31
CA THR A 78 -17.00 19.36 3.08
C THR A 78 -15.49 19.16 3.06
N LYS A 79 -14.75 20.14 2.53
CA LYS A 79 -13.28 20.20 2.60
C LYS A 79 -12.81 19.82 4.01
N PRO A 80 -11.83 18.91 4.15
CA PRO A 80 -11.35 18.49 5.47
C PRO A 80 -10.84 19.68 6.27
N ASP A 81 -11.39 19.86 7.47
CA ASP A 81 -10.93 20.87 8.43
C ASP A 81 -9.79 20.28 9.26
N TYR A 82 -8.67 21.01 9.32
CA TYR A 82 -7.46 20.65 10.06
C TYR A 82 -7.17 21.64 11.19
N ASN A 83 -8.12 22.52 11.53
CA ASN A 83 -7.93 23.48 12.61
C ASN A 83 -7.74 22.76 13.95
N LEU A 84 -6.62 23.06 14.60
CA LEU A 84 -6.28 22.48 15.90
C LEU A 84 -7.25 22.99 16.98
N PRO A 85 -7.73 22.11 17.87
CA PRO A 85 -8.51 22.54 19.01
C PRO A 85 -7.57 23.19 20.04
N ASN A 86 -8.02 24.29 20.66
CA ASN A 86 -7.34 24.86 21.82
C ASN A 86 -7.54 23.94 23.04
N LEU A 87 -6.69 22.93 23.15
CA LEU A 87 -6.74 21.94 24.22
C LEU A 87 -6.18 22.52 25.53
N ASN A 88 -7.00 22.49 26.58
CA ASN A 88 -6.61 22.82 27.94
C ASN A 88 -5.85 21.66 28.59
N LEU A 89 -4.51 21.70 28.55
CA LEU A 89 -3.63 20.67 29.11
C LEU A 89 -3.90 20.37 30.60
N ARG A 90 -4.29 21.39 31.38
CA ARG A 90 -4.66 21.24 32.80
C ARG A 90 -5.96 20.47 33.00
N ALA A 91 -6.95 20.67 32.12
CA ALA A 91 -8.22 19.95 32.19
C ALA A 91 -8.05 18.48 31.78
N ILE A 92 -7.14 18.18 30.83
CA ILE A 92 -6.80 16.81 30.44
C ILE A 92 -6.07 16.07 31.57
N ALA A 93 -5.17 16.75 32.29
CA ALA A 93 -4.51 16.19 33.48
C ALA A 93 -5.52 15.89 34.62
N ASN A 94 -6.51 16.76 34.82
CA ASN A 94 -7.58 16.52 35.80
C ASN A 94 -8.50 15.37 35.38
N LEU A 95 -8.80 15.23 34.08
CA LEU A 95 -9.56 14.10 33.54
C LEU A 95 -8.82 12.75 33.65
N LEU A 96 -7.48 12.76 33.57
CA LEU A 96 -6.66 11.57 33.86
C LEU A 96 -6.80 11.13 35.32
N GLN A 97 -7.05 12.07 36.24
CA GLN A 97 -7.29 11.82 37.68
C GLN A 97 -8.77 11.58 38.03
N ASN A 98 -9.65 11.38 37.03
CA ASN A 98 -11.11 11.24 37.17
C ASN A 98 -11.83 12.48 37.77
N GLU A 99 -11.20 13.66 37.75
CA GLU A 99 -11.85 14.92 38.11
C GLU A 99 -12.54 15.57 36.90
N LYS A 100 -13.61 16.34 37.15
CA LYS A 100 -14.34 17.06 36.10
C LYS A 100 -13.51 18.23 35.59
N GLY A 101 -13.04 18.14 34.34
CA GLY A 101 -12.50 19.26 33.57
C GLY A 101 -13.18 19.31 32.20
N ASP A 102 -13.45 20.51 31.67
CA ASP A 102 -13.84 20.67 30.27
C ASP A 102 -12.56 20.81 29.43
N PRO A 103 -12.20 19.82 28.60
CA PRO A 103 -11.02 19.86 27.77
C PRO A 103 -11.11 20.90 26.64
N GLY A 104 -12.30 21.49 26.42
CA GLY A 104 -12.52 22.50 25.38
C GLY A 104 -12.73 21.93 23.97
N ASP A 105 -12.83 20.60 23.84
CA ASP A 105 -13.05 19.88 22.59
C ASP A 105 -14.42 19.18 22.52
N SER A 106 -15.34 19.58 23.39
CA SER A 106 -16.74 19.12 23.37
C SER A 106 -17.35 19.31 21.97
N LYS A 107 -17.78 18.21 21.33
CA LYS A 107 -18.33 18.13 19.95
C LYS A 107 -17.32 18.27 18.80
N ILE A 108 -16.02 18.12 19.08
CA ILE A 108 -14.97 18.04 18.05
C ILE A 108 -14.47 16.59 17.99
N TYR A 109 -14.87 15.88 16.95
CA TYR A 109 -14.40 14.51 16.72
C TYR A 109 -13.32 14.49 15.66
N TRP A 110 -12.39 13.55 15.80
CA TRP A 110 -11.33 13.27 14.85
C TRP A 110 -11.57 11.90 14.25
N LYS A 111 -11.50 11.83 12.92
CA LYS A 111 -11.51 10.59 12.15
C LYS A 111 -10.25 10.49 11.31
N ILE A 112 -9.96 9.28 10.85
CA ILE A 112 -8.80 9.04 9.99
C ILE A 112 -9.09 9.52 8.57
N ASN A 113 -8.12 10.20 7.98
CA ASN A 113 -8.15 10.59 6.59
C ASN A 113 -7.54 9.49 5.69
N PHE A 114 -8.38 8.56 5.23
CA PHE A 114 -7.94 7.47 4.36
C PHE A 114 -7.42 7.96 3.00
N ASP A 115 -7.90 9.10 2.48
CA ASP A 115 -7.43 9.65 1.19
C ASP A 115 -5.96 10.04 1.29
N ARG A 116 -5.54 10.67 2.41
CA ARG A 116 -4.13 10.99 2.65
C ARG A 116 -3.24 9.76 2.73
N PHE A 117 -3.70 8.70 3.40
CA PHE A 117 -2.96 7.43 3.42
C PHE A 117 -2.84 6.80 2.04
N THR A 118 -3.90 6.83 1.25
CA THR A 118 -3.91 6.33 -0.13
C THR A 118 -2.93 7.12 -0.98
N GLN A 119 -2.89 8.44 -0.80
CA GLN A 119 -1.95 9.33 -1.48
C GLN A 119 -0.48 9.03 -1.11
N ASP A 120 -0.16 8.87 0.17
CA ASP A 120 1.22 8.57 0.60
C ASP A 120 1.67 7.18 0.13
N LEU A 121 0.78 6.17 0.19
CA LEU A 121 1.06 4.83 -0.34
C LEU A 121 1.28 4.86 -1.85
N ARG A 122 0.48 5.65 -2.57
CA ARG A 122 0.64 5.86 -4.01
C ARG A 122 2.03 6.41 -4.33
N ASP A 123 2.45 7.45 -3.62
CA ASP A 123 3.75 8.07 -3.83
C ASP A 123 4.89 7.10 -3.50
N GLN A 124 4.77 6.32 -2.42
CA GLN A 124 5.74 5.28 -2.05
C GLN A 124 5.89 4.20 -3.14
N VAL A 125 4.79 3.81 -3.79
CA VAL A 125 4.84 2.86 -4.91
C VAL A 125 5.64 3.44 -6.07
N VAL A 126 5.43 4.72 -6.42
CA VAL A 126 6.15 5.37 -7.52
C VAL A 126 7.63 5.57 -7.17
N THR A 127 7.94 6.03 -5.96
CA THR A 127 9.32 6.19 -5.47
C THR A 127 10.06 4.86 -5.43
N SER A 128 9.44 3.80 -4.89
CA SER A 128 10.06 2.47 -4.83
C SER A 128 10.26 1.85 -6.21
N ALA A 129 9.37 2.14 -7.18
CA ALA A 129 9.53 1.71 -8.55
C ALA A 129 10.76 2.34 -9.23
N ILE A 130 10.98 3.66 -9.06
CA ILE A 130 12.17 4.32 -9.59
C ILE A 130 13.44 3.83 -8.87
N SER A 131 13.37 3.68 -7.54
CA SER A 131 14.52 3.20 -6.76
C SER A 131 14.98 1.80 -7.16
N ARG A 132 14.05 0.90 -7.53
CA ARG A 132 14.39 -0.44 -8.03
C ARG A 132 14.92 -0.45 -9.46
N ARG A 133 14.56 0.53 -10.28
CA ARG A 133 15.00 0.62 -11.68
C ARG A 133 16.40 1.22 -11.80
N LEU A 134 16.67 2.24 -11.00
CA LEU A 134 17.89 3.04 -11.07
C LEU A 134 18.72 2.84 -9.81
N ASP A 135 18.48 3.68 -8.80
CA ASP A 135 19.18 3.65 -7.52
C ASP A 135 18.37 4.37 -6.43
N THR A 136 18.86 4.31 -5.20
CA THR A 136 18.23 4.98 -4.05
C THR A 136 18.17 6.51 -4.22
N ASN A 137 19.18 7.13 -4.85
CA ASN A 137 19.22 8.57 -5.05
C ASN A 137 18.13 9.06 -6.02
N ALA A 138 17.88 8.32 -7.11
CA ALA A 138 16.77 8.60 -8.02
C ALA A 138 15.40 8.44 -7.34
N GLY A 139 15.27 7.50 -6.39
CA GLY A 139 14.09 7.39 -5.53
C GLY A 139 13.86 8.67 -4.71
N GLU A 140 14.89 9.18 -4.04
CA GLU A 140 14.80 10.42 -3.28
C GLU A 140 14.49 11.63 -4.16
N LEU A 141 15.08 11.70 -5.35
CA LEU A 141 14.76 12.73 -6.35
C LEU A 141 13.27 12.69 -6.73
N MET A 142 12.71 11.49 -6.96
CA MET A 142 11.30 11.33 -7.24
C MET A 142 10.42 11.81 -6.07
N THR A 143 10.78 11.46 -4.84
CA THR A 143 10.07 11.93 -3.64
C THR A 143 10.03 13.46 -3.58
N GLN A 144 11.13 14.14 -3.92
CA GLN A 144 11.14 15.60 -4.00
C GLN A 144 10.27 16.15 -5.12
N LEU A 145 10.29 15.52 -6.29
CA LEU A 145 9.43 15.94 -7.40
C LEU A 145 7.95 15.83 -7.05
N ILE A 146 7.56 14.76 -6.36
CA ILE A 146 6.20 14.57 -5.84
C ILE A 146 5.86 15.64 -4.79
N ASN A 147 6.78 15.95 -3.87
CA ASN A 147 6.57 17.01 -2.89
C ASN A 147 6.39 18.39 -3.56
N LEU A 148 7.20 18.70 -4.58
CA LEU A 148 7.08 19.93 -5.37
C LEU A 148 5.81 19.96 -6.23
N MET A 149 5.31 18.80 -6.66
CA MET A 149 4.02 18.67 -7.36
C MET A 149 2.87 19.13 -6.45
N TYR A 150 2.88 18.78 -5.16
CA TYR A 150 1.81 19.15 -4.23
C TYR A 150 1.67 20.65 -3.95
N LEU A 151 2.74 21.42 -4.19
CA LEU A 151 2.67 22.87 -4.08
C LEU A 151 1.90 23.52 -5.23
N ARG A 152 1.69 22.80 -6.33
CA ARG A 152 1.19 23.35 -7.61
C ARG A 152 -0.04 22.67 -8.16
N THR A 153 -0.22 21.40 -7.82
CA THR A 153 -1.18 20.52 -8.47
C THR A 153 -2.06 19.87 -7.43
N ALA A 154 -3.34 19.69 -7.77
CA ALA A 154 -4.23 18.87 -6.95
C ALA A 154 -3.65 17.45 -6.78
N PRO A 155 -3.81 16.81 -5.60
CA PRO A 155 -3.21 15.52 -5.30
C PRO A 155 -3.46 14.43 -6.34
N TRP A 156 -4.65 14.40 -6.94
CA TRP A 156 -5.13 13.32 -7.82
C TRP A 156 -5.12 13.68 -9.32
N ALA A 157 -4.41 14.74 -9.73
CA ALA A 157 -4.28 15.06 -11.15
C ALA A 157 -3.49 13.99 -11.92
N ASP A 158 -3.87 13.75 -13.18
CA ASP A 158 -3.20 12.80 -14.09
C ASP A 158 -1.73 13.16 -14.33
N THR A 159 -1.46 14.45 -14.55
CA THR A 159 -0.14 15.02 -14.80
C THR A 159 0.09 16.24 -13.92
N SER A 160 1.30 16.39 -13.39
CA SER A 160 1.67 17.58 -12.63
C SER A 160 1.79 18.81 -13.52
N ASN A 161 1.57 19.99 -12.92
CA ASN A 161 2.04 21.23 -13.51
C ASN A 161 3.57 21.19 -13.66
N PRO A 162 4.15 21.85 -14.69
CA PRO A 162 5.59 21.82 -14.92
C PRO A 162 6.37 22.42 -13.74
N ILE A 163 7.41 21.70 -13.31
CA ILE A 163 8.32 22.06 -12.23
C ILE A 163 9.63 22.55 -12.85
N PRO A 164 10.08 23.79 -12.58
CA PRO A 164 11.32 24.31 -13.14
C PRO A 164 12.55 23.68 -12.47
N TYR A 165 13.60 23.46 -13.25
CA TYR A 165 14.86 22.86 -12.79
C TYR A 165 15.49 23.58 -11.59
N THR A 166 15.39 24.92 -11.55
CA THR A 166 15.95 25.73 -10.45
C THR A 166 15.37 25.33 -9.09
N GLU A 167 14.07 25.03 -9.04
CA GLU A 167 13.42 24.64 -7.79
C GLU A 167 13.73 23.20 -7.39
N ILE A 168 13.87 22.30 -8.37
CA ILE A 168 14.31 20.93 -8.13
C ILE A 168 15.71 20.96 -7.51
N LYS A 169 16.61 21.77 -8.07
CA LYS A 169 17.97 21.96 -7.54
C LYS A 169 17.95 22.50 -6.10
N ASP A 170 17.11 23.49 -5.82
CA ASP A 170 17.01 24.08 -4.48
C ASP A 170 16.36 23.12 -3.45
N ALA A 171 15.45 22.25 -3.88
CA ALA A 171 14.88 21.20 -3.04
C ALA A 171 15.91 20.11 -2.73
N VAL A 172 16.69 19.67 -3.73
CA VAL A 172 17.74 18.66 -3.57
C VAL A 172 18.85 19.13 -2.64
N LYS A 173 19.26 20.40 -2.73
CA LYS A 173 20.25 20.99 -1.81
C LYS A 173 19.88 20.88 -0.35
N LYS A 174 18.58 20.90 -0.02
CA LYS A 174 18.11 20.81 1.37
C LYS A 174 18.29 19.41 1.98
N LEU A 175 18.48 18.38 1.15
CA LEU A 175 18.55 16.99 1.61
C LEU A 175 19.96 16.54 1.96
N ASN A 176 20.97 17.39 1.77
CA ASN A 176 22.38 17.08 2.04
C ASN A 176 22.89 15.80 1.34
N TYR A 177 22.40 15.49 0.13
CA TYR A 177 22.94 14.42 -0.72
C TYR A 177 23.94 14.99 -1.74
N PRO A 178 25.26 14.89 -1.50
CA PRO A 178 26.25 15.53 -2.36
C PRO A 178 26.32 14.90 -3.76
N GLU A 179 26.12 13.58 -3.87
CA GLU A 179 26.14 12.86 -5.16
C GLU A 179 24.94 13.24 -6.04
N LEU A 180 23.76 13.36 -5.43
CA LEU A 180 22.54 13.76 -6.15
C LEU A 180 22.63 15.21 -6.64
N GLU A 181 23.23 16.11 -5.86
CA GLU A 181 23.42 17.50 -6.29
C GLU A 181 24.41 17.62 -7.46
N GLN A 182 25.50 16.85 -7.42
CA GLN A 182 26.53 16.87 -8.47
C GLN A 182 26.01 16.32 -9.81
N TYR A 183 25.22 15.25 -9.77
CA TYR A 183 24.76 14.53 -10.97
C TYR A 183 23.27 14.73 -11.27
N LEU A 184 22.63 15.76 -10.70
CA LEU A 184 21.18 16.00 -10.81
C LEU A 184 20.66 15.99 -12.26
N GLU A 185 21.36 16.71 -13.15
CA GLU A 185 20.98 16.80 -14.56
C GLU A 185 21.07 15.44 -15.27
N GLN A 186 22.06 14.63 -14.91
CA GLN A 186 22.23 13.28 -15.47
C GLN A 186 21.11 12.34 -14.99
N TYR A 187 20.74 12.42 -13.71
CA TYR A 187 19.61 11.64 -13.17
C TYR A 187 18.29 12.03 -13.82
N LEU A 188 18.01 13.33 -14.00
CA LEU A 188 16.80 13.79 -14.66
C LEU A 188 16.73 13.33 -16.11
N HIS A 189 17.84 13.44 -16.84
CA HIS A 189 17.89 12.98 -18.22
C HIS A 189 17.70 11.46 -18.33
N LEU A 190 18.30 10.70 -17.41
CA LEU A 190 18.17 9.24 -17.38
C LEU A 190 16.74 8.80 -17.06
N ILE A 191 16.03 9.49 -16.15
CA ILE A 191 14.62 9.20 -15.87
C ILE A 191 13.72 9.61 -17.04
N GLU A 192 14.07 10.68 -17.76
CA GLU A 192 13.35 11.13 -18.95
C GLU A 192 13.50 10.15 -20.13
N GLU A 193 14.70 9.62 -20.36
CA GLU A 193 14.96 8.63 -21.42
C GLU A 193 14.37 7.25 -21.13
N ASP A 194 14.02 6.97 -19.89
CA ASP A 194 13.46 5.68 -19.51
C ASP A 194 12.09 5.44 -20.16
N ASN A 195 11.89 4.22 -20.69
CA ASN A 195 10.65 3.80 -21.38
C ASN A 195 9.39 3.89 -20.50
N SER A 196 9.56 4.13 -19.20
CA SER A 196 8.49 4.30 -18.24
C SER A 196 7.79 5.66 -18.34
N GLN A 197 8.49 6.69 -18.80
CA GLN A 197 7.98 8.07 -18.93
C GLN A 197 7.28 8.57 -17.65
N PHE A 198 7.86 8.29 -16.48
CA PHE A 198 7.37 8.79 -15.20
C PHE A 198 7.52 10.31 -15.11
N ILE A 199 8.57 10.84 -15.75
CA ILE A 199 8.85 12.27 -15.90
C ILE A 199 8.87 12.61 -17.39
N MET A 200 8.30 13.75 -17.76
CA MET A 200 8.39 14.32 -19.11
C MET A 200 8.90 15.75 -19.06
N ARG A 201 9.84 16.10 -19.93
CA ARG A 201 10.29 17.48 -20.13
C ARG A 201 9.28 18.21 -21.03
N VAL A 202 8.63 19.25 -20.49
CA VAL A 202 7.55 19.98 -21.17
C VAL A 202 8.06 21.27 -21.83
N GLY A 203 9.20 21.80 -21.37
CA GLY A 203 9.79 22.99 -21.96
C GLY A 203 11.21 23.29 -21.49
N ASP A 204 11.86 24.23 -22.17
CA ASP A 204 13.25 24.63 -21.90
C ASP A 204 13.38 25.91 -21.05
N SER A 205 12.26 26.55 -20.73
CA SER A 205 12.25 27.76 -19.90
C SER A 205 12.77 27.46 -18.48
N GLY A 206 13.70 28.27 -17.98
CA GLY A 206 14.25 28.11 -16.62
C GLY A 206 15.25 26.95 -16.46
N GLY A 207 15.91 26.53 -17.54
CA GLY A 207 16.88 25.43 -17.50
C GLY A 207 16.25 24.03 -17.63
N GLY A 208 15.00 23.96 -18.09
CA GLY A 208 14.22 22.74 -18.22
C GLY A 208 13.04 22.71 -17.25
N GLN A 209 11.86 22.35 -17.75
CA GLN A 209 10.64 22.15 -16.97
C GLN A 209 10.22 20.70 -17.06
N TYR A 210 10.01 20.07 -15.91
CA TYR A 210 9.69 18.65 -15.79
C TYR A 210 8.28 18.48 -15.24
N SER A 211 7.52 17.55 -15.81
CA SER A 211 6.19 17.16 -15.32
C SER A 211 6.22 15.69 -14.92
N VAL A 212 5.58 15.37 -13.80
CA VAL A 212 5.38 14.00 -13.31
C VAL A 212 4.06 13.49 -13.88
N ASN A 213 4.10 12.32 -14.53
CA ASN A 213 2.91 11.70 -15.12
C ASN A 213 2.48 10.49 -14.30
N MET A 214 1.55 10.70 -13.37
CA MET A 214 1.05 9.64 -12.49
C MET A 214 0.24 8.59 -13.26
N LYS A 215 -0.54 9.03 -14.26
CA LYS A 215 -1.34 8.12 -15.09
C LYS A 215 -0.46 7.14 -15.88
N ASN A 216 0.57 7.65 -16.55
CA ASN A 216 1.51 6.79 -17.28
C ASN A 216 2.32 5.91 -16.33
N ALA A 217 2.72 6.41 -15.16
CA ALA A 217 3.41 5.61 -14.16
C ALA A 217 2.58 4.38 -13.75
N TYR A 218 1.30 4.58 -13.40
CA TYR A 218 0.41 3.48 -13.03
C TYR A 218 0.05 2.56 -14.19
N ASN A 219 -0.03 3.06 -15.42
CA ASN A 219 -0.19 2.23 -16.62
C ASN A 219 1.01 1.27 -16.79
N GLN A 220 2.24 1.78 -16.67
CA GLN A 220 3.45 0.96 -16.79
C GLN A 220 3.61 -0.03 -15.62
N LEU A 221 3.26 0.40 -14.41
CA LEU A 221 3.24 -0.47 -13.24
C LEU A 221 2.22 -1.60 -13.38
N ALA A 222 1.01 -1.30 -13.87
CA ALA A 222 -0.02 -2.31 -14.13
C ALA A 222 0.47 -3.36 -15.14
N TRP A 223 1.07 -2.93 -16.26
CA TRP A 223 1.67 -3.84 -17.23
C TRP A 223 2.72 -4.76 -16.61
N THR A 224 3.63 -4.18 -15.84
CA THR A 224 4.73 -4.93 -15.20
C THR A 224 4.19 -5.96 -14.20
N THR A 225 3.20 -5.56 -13.39
CA THR A 225 2.53 -6.45 -12.42
C THR A 225 1.82 -7.61 -13.11
N LEU A 226 1.05 -7.34 -14.16
CA LEU A 226 0.37 -8.40 -14.92
C LEU A 226 1.35 -9.36 -15.60
N GLU A 227 2.45 -8.83 -16.13
CA GLU A 227 3.50 -9.64 -16.74
C GLU A 227 4.19 -10.56 -15.71
N ASN A 228 4.44 -10.05 -14.50
CA ASN A 228 4.98 -10.86 -13.41
C ASN A 228 4.00 -11.96 -13.00
N ILE A 229 2.70 -11.66 -12.90
CA ILE A 229 1.67 -12.65 -12.61
C ILE A 229 1.63 -13.75 -13.69
N VAL A 230 1.71 -13.37 -14.97
CA VAL A 230 1.76 -14.34 -16.08
C VAL A 230 3.05 -15.17 -16.04
N THR A 231 4.17 -14.57 -15.66
CA THR A 231 5.47 -15.25 -15.53
C THR A 231 5.43 -16.31 -14.44
N GLU A 232 4.88 -16.00 -13.27
CA GLU A 232 4.77 -16.93 -12.14
C GLU A 232 3.75 -18.05 -12.40
N LYS A 233 2.61 -17.74 -13.04
CA LYS A 233 1.55 -18.74 -13.30
C LYS A 233 1.82 -19.66 -14.49
N TYR A 234 2.28 -19.10 -15.62
CA TYR A 234 2.37 -19.82 -16.90
C TYR A 234 3.81 -19.94 -17.42
N GLY A 235 4.78 -19.38 -16.69
CA GLY A 235 6.20 -19.45 -17.00
C GLY A 235 6.68 -18.37 -17.98
N SER A 236 8.02 -18.29 -18.12
CA SER A 236 8.71 -17.26 -18.91
C SER A 236 8.35 -17.26 -20.40
N LYS A 237 7.99 -18.42 -20.97
CA LYS A 237 7.56 -18.55 -22.37
C LYS A 237 6.23 -17.84 -22.63
N ALA A 238 5.28 -17.96 -21.70
CA ALA A 238 3.99 -17.29 -21.79
C ALA A 238 4.15 -15.78 -21.63
N ALA A 239 4.97 -15.34 -20.67
CA ALA A 239 5.29 -13.94 -20.49
C ALA A 239 5.94 -13.31 -21.73
N ARG A 240 6.80 -14.05 -22.45
CA ARG A 240 7.34 -13.60 -23.74
C ARG A 240 6.24 -13.35 -24.78
N ILE A 241 5.26 -14.25 -24.89
CA ILE A 241 4.11 -14.06 -25.80
C ILE A 241 3.32 -12.83 -25.38
N PHE A 242 3.04 -12.67 -24.08
CA PHE A 242 2.32 -11.52 -23.54
C PHE A 242 3.02 -10.18 -23.87
N ARG A 243 4.35 -10.09 -23.69
CA ARG A 243 5.16 -8.91 -24.08
C ARG A 243 5.08 -8.61 -25.58
N LEU A 244 5.12 -9.65 -26.42
CA LEU A 244 5.05 -9.47 -27.87
C LEU A 244 3.69 -8.94 -28.32
N VAL A 245 2.60 -9.41 -27.71
CA VAL A 245 1.24 -8.93 -27.99
C VAL A 245 1.05 -7.52 -27.44
N ARG A 246 1.66 -7.17 -26.30
CA ARG A 246 1.65 -5.79 -25.77
C ARG A 246 2.24 -4.78 -26.75
N ASN A 247 3.35 -5.12 -27.41
CA ASN A 247 4.06 -4.20 -28.30
C ASN A 247 3.40 -4.03 -29.68
N LYS A 248 2.52 -4.94 -30.07
CA LYS A 248 1.85 -4.92 -31.38
C LYS A 248 0.34 -4.86 -31.16
N THR A 249 -0.30 -3.78 -31.59
CA THR A 249 -1.73 -3.48 -31.34
C THR A 249 -2.68 -4.63 -31.67
N SER A 250 -2.39 -5.43 -32.70
CA SER A 250 -3.06 -6.71 -32.97
C SER A 250 -2.11 -7.65 -33.70
N VAL A 251 -2.08 -8.93 -33.32
CA VAL A 251 -1.11 -9.91 -33.84
C VAL A 251 -1.78 -11.22 -34.24
N GLU A 252 -1.38 -11.76 -35.38
CA GLU A 252 -1.75 -13.11 -35.81
C GLU A 252 -0.82 -14.18 -35.21
N LEU A 253 -1.28 -15.42 -35.10
CA LEU A 253 -0.50 -16.51 -34.49
C LEU A 253 0.86 -16.74 -35.17
N GLU A 254 0.93 -16.60 -36.50
CA GLU A 254 2.19 -16.74 -37.26
C GLU A 254 3.22 -15.68 -36.89
N GLN A 255 2.77 -14.44 -36.68
CA GLN A 255 3.63 -13.33 -36.27
C GLN A 255 4.09 -13.47 -34.82
N ILE A 256 3.24 -14.02 -33.93
CA ILE A 256 3.65 -14.38 -32.56
C ILE A 256 4.71 -15.46 -32.61
N GLN A 257 4.54 -16.49 -33.44
CA GLN A 257 5.52 -17.57 -33.58
C GLN A 257 6.89 -17.05 -34.05
N GLN A 258 6.90 -16.21 -35.10
CA GLN A 258 8.13 -15.60 -35.60
C GLN A 258 8.80 -14.70 -34.56
N GLY A 259 8.03 -13.85 -33.88
CA GLY A 259 8.55 -12.94 -32.86
C GLY A 259 9.01 -13.63 -31.57
N ALA A 260 8.40 -14.76 -31.20
CA ALA A 260 8.75 -15.48 -29.97
C ALA A 260 9.94 -16.43 -30.14
N MET A 261 10.29 -16.79 -31.39
CA MET A 261 11.29 -17.80 -31.74
C MET A 261 11.04 -19.13 -31.01
N MET A 262 9.78 -19.58 -30.99
CA MET A 262 9.35 -20.81 -30.32
C MET A 262 8.65 -21.78 -31.28
N PRO A 263 8.62 -23.08 -30.98
CA PRO A 263 7.90 -24.06 -31.81
C PRO A 263 6.40 -23.74 -31.92
N ALA A 264 5.84 -23.86 -33.12
CA ALA A 264 4.43 -23.54 -33.41
C ALA A 264 3.44 -24.20 -32.44
N LYS A 265 3.67 -25.48 -32.10
CA LYS A 265 2.82 -26.24 -31.16
C LYS A 265 2.78 -25.62 -29.76
N GLN A 266 3.92 -25.14 -29.26
CA GLN A 266 4.01 -24.53 -27.93
C GLN A 266 3.38 -23.13 -27.92
N VAL A 267 3.64 -22.32 -28.94
CA VAL A 267 3.04 -20.99 -29.09
C VAL A 267 1.51 -21.11 -29.13
N LYS A 268 0.99 -22.00 -29.97
CA LYS A 268 -0.44 -22.24 -30.08
C LYS A 268 -1.07 -22.61 -28.73
N LEU A 269 -0.49 -23.56 -28.02
CA LEU A 269 -0.97 -23.98 -26.70
C LEU A 269 -1.00 -22.79 -25.72
N LEU A 270 0.12 -22.10 -25.55
CA LEU A 270 0.24 -21.01 -24.58
C LEU A 270 -0.64 -19.82 -24.91
N THR A 271 -0.76 -19.43 -26.19
CA THR A 271 -1.64 -18.33 -26.61
C THR A 271 -3.10 -18.66 -26.31
N TYR A 272 -3.56 -19.88 -26.56
CA TYR A 272 -4.93 -20.27 -26.23
C TYR A 272 -5.15 -20.41 -24.72
N THR A 273 -4.17 -20.89 -23.95
CA THR A 273 -4.25 -20.88 -22.48
C THR A 273 -4.40 -19.46 -21.95
N LEU A 274 -3.60 -18.50 -22.43
CA LEU A 274 -3.71 -17.10 -22.03
C LEU A 274 -5.05 -16.47 -22.48
N ALA A 275 -5.62 -16.93 -23.59
CA ALA A 275 -6.92 -16.48 -24.05
C ALA A 275 -8.08 -17.06 -23.22
N GLN A 276 -8.01 -18.34 -22.83
CA GLN A 276 -8.98 -18.99 -21.93
C GLN A 276 -9.04 -18.29 -20.58
N GLU A 277 -7.88 -17.88 -20.08
CA GLU A 277 -7.70 -17.17 -18.81
C GLU A 277 -7.91 -15.65 -18.96
N ASN A 278 -8.45 -15.18 -20.09
CA ASN A 278 -8.78 -13.79 -20.41
C ASN A 278 -7.63 -12.76 -20.33
N TYR A 279 -6.37 -13.19 -20.27
CA TYR A 279 -5.20 -12.29 -20.37
C TYR A 279 -5.00 -11.74 -21.80
N ILE A 280 -5.47 -12.46 -22.81
CA ILE A 280 -5.44 -12.05 -24.23
C ILE A 280 -6.84 -12.19 -24.81
N GLN A 281 -7.31 -11.17 -25.53
CA GLN A 281 -8.58 -11.22 -26.23
C GLN A 281 -8.40 -11.68 -27.67
N VAL A 282 -9.41 -12.41 -28.16
CA VAL A 282 -9.45 -12.93 -29.53
C VAL A 282 -10.49 -12.16 -30.32
N GLN A 283 -10.05 -11.48 -31.39
CA GLN A 283 -10.93 -10.82 -32.34
C GLN A 283 -11.02 -11.65 -33.62
N GLU A 284 -12.25 -12.00 -34.00
CA GLU A 284 -12.53 -12.61 -35.29
C GLU A 284 -12.66 -11.53 -36.36
N MET A 285 -11.78 -11.57 -37.36
CA MET A 285 -11.82 -10.65 -38.49
C MET A 285 -12.15 -11.43 -39.75
N LYS A 286 -13.07 -10.87 -40.55
CA LYS A 286 -13.41 -11.40 -41.89
C LYS A 286 -12.49 -10.73 -42.90
N ARG A 287 -11.87 -11.50 -43.80
CA ARG A 287 -11.12 -10.91 -44.93
C ARG A 287 -12.10 -10.12 -45.81
N SER A 288 -11.79 -8.86 -46.08
CA SER A 288 -12.63 -7.99 -46.91
C SER A 288 -12.76 -8.57 -48.32
N GLY A 289 -14.00 -8.68 -48.82
CA GLY A 289 -14.31 -9.05 -50.21
C GLY A 289 -14.78 -10.49 -50.48
N VAL A 290 -15.01 -11.35 -49.49
CA VAL A 290 -15.45 -12.74 -49.75
C VAL A 290 -16.53 -13.22 -48.77
N SER A 291 -17.56 -13.89 -49.33
CA SER A 291 -18.73 -14.45 -48.64
C SER A 291 -18.41 -15.22 -47.36
N ALA A 292 -19.30 -15.07 -46.38
CA ALA A 292 -19.23 -15.61 -45.02
C ALA A 292 -19.18 -17.15 -45.00
N GLY A 293 -17.96 -17.70 -45.00
CA GLY A 293 -17.69 -19.11 -44.70
C GLY A 293 -16.65 -19.26 -43.58
N PRO A 294 -16.75 -20.29 -42.71
CA PRO A 294 -15.86 -20.49 -41.57
C PRO A 294 -14.39 -20.78 -41.94
N MET A 295 -14.09 -21.04 -43.21
CA MET A 295 -12.73 -21.30 -43.71
C MET A 295 -11.93 -20.03 -44.05
N LYS A 296 -12.49 -18.82 -43.87
CA LYS A 296 -11.85 -17.54 -44.26
C LYS A 296 -11.86 -16.48 -43.15
N THR A 297 -12.07 -16.88 -41.91
CA THR A 297 -11.90 -16.05 -40.70
C THR A 297 -10.49 -16.21 -40.17
N PHE A 298 -9.83 -15.10 -39.86
CA PHE A 298 -8.55 -15.12 -39.14
C PHE A 298 -8.73 -14.51 -37.75
N PHE A 299 -7.95 -15.04 -36.81
CA PHE A 299 -8.01 -14.64 -35.41
C PHE A 299 -6.86 -13.68 -35.12
N MET A 300 -7.20 -12.49 -34.64
CA MET A 300 -6.25 -11.51 -34.13
C MET A 300 -6.25 -11.56 -32.62
N PHE A 301 -5.05 -11.53 -32.05
CA PHE A 301 -4.84 -11.47 -30.62
C PHE A 301 -4.45 -10.04 -30.25
N TYR A 302 -5.11 -9.49 -29.24
CA TYR A 302 -4.82 -8.18 -28.68
C TYR A 302 -5.01 -8.22 -27.16
N ILE A 303 -4.48 -7.21 -26.46
CA ILE A 303 -4.64 -7.08 -25.02
C ILE A 303 -5.32 -5.75 -24.72
N ASP A 304 -6.51 -5.83 -24.14
CA ASP A 304 -7.20 -4.72 -23.49
C ASP A 304 -6.82 -4.69 -22.01
N LEU A 305 -5.96 -3.75 -21.64
CA LEU A 305 -5.44 -3.63 -20.29
C LEU A 305 -6.56 -3.44 -19.25
N ASN A 306 -7.59 -2.64 -19.55
CA ASN A 306 -8.68 -2.37 -18.61
C ASN A 306 -9.42 -3.65 -18.23
N ARG A 307 -9.73 -4.47 -19.24
CA ARG A 307 -10.42 -5.75 -19.04
C ARG A 307 -9.55 -6.73 -18.26
N VAL A 308 -8.25 -6.82 -18.57
CA VAL A 308 -7.32 -7.71 -17.85
C VAL A 308 -7.15 -7.26 -16.40
N VAL A 309 -7.07 -5.96 -16.14
CA VAL A 309 -6.98 -5.40 -14.78
C VAL A 309 -8.25 -5.71 -13.99
N GLN A 310 -9.45 -5.48 -14.55
CA GLN A 310 -10.72 -5.80 -13.88
C GLN A 310 -10.80 -7.28 -13.50
N MET A 311 -10.48 -8.17 -14.44
CA MET A 311 -10.42 -9.60 -14.16
C MET A 311 -9.41 -9.93 -13.05
N GLN A 312 -8.22 -9.32 -13.08
CA GLN A 312 -7.20 -9.58 -12.08
C GLN A 312 -7.60 -9.05 -10.69
N VAL A 313 -8.31 -7.93 -10.62
CA VAL A 313 -8.90 -7.41 -9.37
C VAL A 313 -9.92 -8.40 -8.80
N GLU A 314 -10.82 -8.94 -9.63
CA GLU A 314 -11.75 -9.99 -9.19
C GLU A 314 -11.03 -11.24 -8.67
N HIS A 315 -9.97 -11.68 -9.34
CA HIS A 315 -9.13 -12.79 -8.87
C HIS A 315 -8.47 -12.48 -7.53
N CYS A 316 -7.97 -11.26 -7.32
CA CYS A 316 -7.41 -10.82 -6.05
C CYS A 316 -8.45 -10.86 -4.92
N TYR A 317 -9.69 -10.41 -5.16
CA TYR A 317 -10.77 -10.50 -4.17
C TYR A 317 -11.13 -11.94 -3.81
N HIS A 318 -11.24 -12.82 -4.79
CA HIS A 318 -11.49 -14.24 -4.54
C HIS A 318 -10.34 -14.89 -3.75
N ALA A 319 -9.09 -14.53 -4.07
CA ALA A 319 -7.93 -15.01 -3.34
C ALA A 319 -7.92 -14.52 -1.88
N LEU A 320 -8.22 -13.24 -1.64
CA LEU A 320 -8.36 -12.68 -0.29
C LEU A 320 -9.44 -13.40 0.50
N TYR A 321 -10.63 -13.60 -0.09
CA TYR A 321 -11.71 -14.34 0.56
C TYR A 321 -11.27 -15.74 0.96
N ASN A 322 -10.64 -16.49 0.06
CA ASN A 322 -10.16 -17.85 0.34
C ASN A 322 -9.09 -17.89 1.45
N ILE A 323 -8.18 -16.91 1.48
CA ILE A 323 -7.13 -16.80 2.51
C ILE A 323 -7.74 -16.51 3.87
N ILE A 324 -8.68 -15.56 3.95
CA ILE A 324 -9.38 -15.21 5.19
C ILE A 324 -10.16 -16.43 5.70
N GLN A 325 -10.95 -17.07 4.84
CA GLN A 325 -11.68 -18.30 5.18
C GLN A 325 -10.74 -19.41 5.67
N ARG A 326 -9.59 -19.59 5.01
CA ARG A 326 -8.61 -20.60 5.45
C ARG A 326 -8.01 -20.25 6.80
N ARG A 327 -7.66 -18.99 7.04
CA ARG A 327 -7.12 -18.52 8.32
C ARG A 327 -8.13 -18.72 9.45
N ASP A 328 -9.38 -18.37 9.22
CA ASP A 328 -10.46 -18.51 10.20
C ASP A 328 -10.72 -19.99 10.50
N HIS A 329 -10.64 -20.86 9.49
CA HIS A 329 -10.72 -22.30 9.67
C HIS A 329 -9.56 -22.86 10.53
N GLU A 330 -8.31 -22.46 10.24
CA GLU A 330 -7.14 -22.86 11.03
C GLU A 330 -7.24 -22.38 12.49
N SER A 331 -7.72 -21.15 12.70
CA SER A 331 -7.94 -20.58 14.03
C SER A 331 -9.04 -21.33 14.79
N THR A 332 -10.17 -21.60 14.14
CA THR A 332 -11.33 -22.27 14.76
C THR A 332 -11.05 -23.74 15.06
N SER A 333 -10.42 -24.46 14.13
CA SER A 333 -10.08 -25.88 14.30
C SER A 333 -9.11 -26.11 15.47
N ASN A 334 -8.20 -25.15 15.72
CA ASN A 334 -7.18 -25.25 16.76
C ASN A 334 -7.50 -24.39 18.00
N LYS A 335 -8.72 -23.83 18.09
CA LYS A 335 -9.14 -22.90 19.14
C LYS A 335 -8.85 -23.40 20.56
N ARG A 336 -9.14 -24.68 20.83
CA ARG A 336 -8.89 -25.29 22.15
C ARG A 336 -7.41 -25.24 22.55
N MET A 337 -6.50 -25.48 21.61
CA MET A 337 -5.06 -25.43 21.88
C MET A 337 -4.57 -23.99 22.03
N ILE A 338 -5.09 -23.06 21.23
CA ILE A 338 -4.77 -21.63 21.33
C ILE A 338 -5.24 -21.07 22.68
N ASP A 339 -6.46 -21.38 23.11
CA ASP A 339 -7.00 -20.96 24.41
C ASP A 339 -6.19 -21.55 25.58
N LYS A 340 -5.74 -22.81 25.46
CA LYS A 340 -4.86 -23.46 26.45
C LYS A 340 -3.51 -22.74 26.53
N GLN A 341 -2.90 -22.38 25.40
CA GLN A 341 -1.65 -21.62 25.36
C GLN A 341 -1.81 -20.24 26.00
N LEU A 342 -2.89 -19.51 25.67
CA LEU A 342 -3.16 -18.19 26.27
C LEU A 342 -3.30 -18.27 27.79
N ARG A 343 -3.98 -19.30 28.32
CA ARG A 343 -4.07 -19.52 29.77
C ARG A 343 -2.70 -19.77 30.40
N VAL A 344 -1.87 -20.60 29.77
CA VAL A 344 -0.51 -20.89 30.23
C VAL A 344 0.35 -19.62 30.22
N GLU A 345 0.24 -18.78 29.18
CA GLU A 345 0.95 -17.50 29.10
C GLU A 345 0.49 -16.52 30.18
N ILE A 346 -0.83 -16.37 30.39
CA ILE A 346 -1.39 -15.50 31.44
C ILE A 346 -0.91 -15.96 32.83
N LEU A 347 -0.96 -17.26 33.12
CA LEU A 347 -0.47 -17.82 34.38
C LEU A 347 1.04 -17.56 34.56
N THR A 348 1.82 -17.76 33.49
CA THR A 348 3.26 -17.51 33.50
C THR A 348 3.57 -16.04 33.79
N SER A 349 2.87 -15.10 33.15
CA SER A 349 3.07 -13.67 33.37
C SER A 349 2.70 -13.24 34.79
N ASN A 350 1.52 -13.67 35.29
CA ASN A 350 1.10 -13.37 36.67
C ASN A 350 2.11 -13.92 37.69
N LEU A 351 2.62 -15.13 37.50
CA LEU A 351 3.57 -15.72 38.44
C LEU A 351 4.96 -15.07 38.38
N LYS A 352 5.40 -14.61 37.20
CA LYS A 352 6.62 -13.80 37.08
C LYS A 352 6.53 -12.48 37.82
N GLU A 353 5.38 -11.80 37.77
CA GLU A 353 5.14 -10.56 38.50
C GLU A 353 5.15 -10.77 40.03
N HIS A 354 4.75 -11.95 40.50
CA HIS A 354 4.73 -12.31 41.92
C HIS A 354 6.05 -12.95 42.42
N GLY A 355 7.10 -13.01 41.58
CA GLY A 355 8.42 -13.54 41.99
C GLY A 355 8.48 -15.05 42.15
N ALA A 356 7.87 -15.81 41.24
CA ALA A 356 7.81 -17.27 41.30
C ALA A 356 9.17 -17.98 41.23
N THR A 357 9.25 -19.12 41.94
CA THR A 357 10.37 -20.08 41.89
C THR A 357 10.46 -20.80 40.55
N GLU A 358 11.67 -21.15 40.10
CA GLU A 358 11.93 -21.83 38.81
C GLU A 358 11.14 -23.15 38.66
N GLU A 359 10.84 -23.84 39.75
CA GLU A 359 10.04 -25.08 39.77
C GLU A 359 8.57 -24.84 39.33
N GLN A 360 7.94 -23.74 39.76
CA GLN A 360 6.55 -23.42 39.39
C GLN A 360 6.42 -23.06 37.92
N LEU A 361 7.47 -22.46 37.35
CA LEU A 361 7.55 -22.16 35.91
C LEU A 361 7.73 -23.44 35.09
N ALA A 362 8.45 -24.44 35.60
CA ALA A 362 8.62 -25.74 34.96
C ALA A 362 7.31 -26.54 34.93
N ASP A 363 6.55 -26.57 36.03
CA ASP A 363 5.25 -27.25 36.11
C ASP A 363 4.23 -26.69 35.10
N ILE A 364 4.22 -25.36 34.92
CA ILE A 364 3.35 -24.69 33.95
C ILE A 364 3.79 -24.97 32.51
N ALA A 365 5.10 -25.04 32.27
CA ALA A 365 5.63 -25.42 30.97
C ALA A 365 5.30 -26.88 30.60
N GLU A 366 5.11 -27.75 31.59
CA GLU A 366 4.74 -29.16 31.43
C GLU A 366 3.24 -29.38 31.18
N MET A 367 2.38 -28.40 31.53
CA MET A 367 0.94 -28.42 31.19
C MET A 367 0.67 -28.52 29.68
N MET A 368 1.66 -28.14 28.86
CA MET A 368 1.64 -28.26 27.40
C MET A 368 2.52 -29.42 26.95
N THR A 369 1.92 -30.42 26.31
CA THR A 369 2.67 -31.57 25.81
C THR A 369 3.58 -31.17 24.63
N PRO A 370 4.72 -31.85 24.43
CA PRO A 370 5.63 -31.54 23.31
C PRO A 370 4.96 -31.63 21.93
N SER A 371 4.02 -32.56 21.75
CA SER A 371 3.25 -32.72 20.50
C SER A 371 2.29 -31.54 20.27
N GLU A 372 1.59 -31.08 21.32
CA GLU A 372 0.75 -29.88 21.25
C GLU A 372 1.58 -28.64 20.90
N LYS A 373 2.77 -28.46 21.50
CA LYS A 373 3.68 -27.35 21.18
C LYS A 373 4.09 -27.35 19.71
N GLN A 374 4.46 -28.51 19.16
CA GLN A 374 4.83 -28.64 17.74
C GLN A 374 3.65 -28.36 16.80
N GLN A 375 2.47 -28.87 17.11
CA GLN A 375 1.27 -28.63 16.31
C GLN A 375 0.89 -27.14 16.34
N LEU A 376 0.98 -26.53 17.51
CA LEU A 376 0.68 -25.11 17.70
C LEU A 376 1.67 -24.23 16.93
N GLU A 377 2.97 -24.55 16.96
CA GLU A 377 3.98 -23.83 16.18
C GLU A 377 3.69 -23.91 14.67
N LYS A 378 3.27 -25.08 14.16
CA LYS A 378 2.85 -25.24 12.75
C LYS A 378 1.63 -24.38 12.41
N VAL A 379 0.64 -24.35 13.29
CA VAL A 379 -0.58 -23.55 13.11
C VAL A 379 -0.26 -22.06 13.13
N GLN A 380 0.52 -21.60 14.11
CA GLN A 380 0.97 -20.20 14.17
C GLN A 380 1.79 -19.80 12.94
N LYS A 381 2.72 -20.65 12.47
CA LYS A 381 3.45 -20.41 11.22
C LYS A 381 2.51 -20.31 10.02
N SER A 382 1.49 -21.17 9.97
CA SER A 382 0.51 -21.16 8.88
C SER A 382 -0.34 -19.88 8.91
N ILE A 383 -0.85 -19.48 10.08
CA ILE A 383 -1.59 -18.23 10.25
C ILE A 383 -0.73 -17.02 9.88
N LYS A 384 0.53 -16.96 10.34
CA LYS A 384 1.47 -15.88 9.99
C LYS A 384 1.71 -15.81 8.47
N LYS A 385 1.88 -16.96 7.80
CA LYS A 385 2.02 -17.01 6.34
C LYS A 385 0.76 -16.53 5.62
N LEU A 386 -0.42 -16.92 6.09
CA LEU A 386 -1.69 -16.49 5.51
C LEU A 386 -1.90 -14.97 5.69
N SER A 387 -1.61 -14.42 6.87
CA SER A 387 -1.68 -12.98 7.10
C SER A 387 -0.64 -12.19 6.28
N ALA A 388 0.56 -12.74 6.08
CA ALA A 388 1.54 -12.12 5.18
C ALA A 388 1.09 -12.16 3.71
N ALA A 389 0.46 -13.26 3.28
CA ALA A 389 -0.09 -13.38 1.92
C ALA A 389 -1.25 -12.39 1.68
N GLU A 390 -2.07 -12.14 2.69
CA GLU A 390 -3.13 -11.12 2.64
C GLU A 390 -2.55 -9.73 2.34
N LEU A 391 -1.48 -9.33 3.04
CA LEU A 391 -0.81 -8.04 2.81
C LEU A 391 -0.23 -7.93 1.39
N LEU A 392 0.42 -8.99 0.89
CA LEU A 392 0.99 -8.99 -0.46
C LEU A 392 -0.07 -8.90 -1.56
N ILE A 393 -1.23 -9.53 -1.36
CA ILE A 393 -2.34 -9.42 -2.30
C ILE A 393 -2.96 -8.02 -2.23
N ASP A 394 -3.07 -7.44 -1.04
CA ASP A 394 -3.53 -6.06 -0.86
C ASP A 394 -2.63 -5.04 -1.56
N GLU A 395 -1.30 -5.19 -1.48
CA GLU A 395 -0.36 -4.35 -2.25
C GLU A 395 -0.61 -4.44 -3.77
N THR A 396 -0.85 -5.64 -4.28
CA THR A 396 -1.17 -5.86 -5.70
C THR A 396 -2.50 -5.23 -6.06
N LEU A 397 -3.51 -5.41 -5.21
CA LEU A 397 -4.85 -4.89 -5.37
C LEU A 397 -4.85 -3.35 -5.35
N PHE A 398 -4.08 -2.75 -4.45
CA PHE A 398 -3.88 -1.30 -4.37
C PHE A 398 -3.34 -0.73 -5.68
N LEU A 399 -2.29 -1.33 -6.25
CA LEU A 399 -1.72 -0.90 -7.52
C LEU A 399 -2.75 -0.95 -8.66
N LEU A 400 -3.54 -2.02 -8.73
CA LEU A 400 -4.58 -2.19 -9.76
C LEU A 400 -5.74 -1.20 -9.57
N HIS A 401 -6.15 -0.90 -8.34
CA HIS A 401 -7.13 0.14 -8.06
C HIS A 401 -6.62 1.54 -8.40
N MET A 402 -5.34 1.83 -8.15
CA MET A 402 -4.74 3.09 -8.56
C MET A 402 -4.78 3.25 -10.08
N TYR A 403 -4.50 2.18 -10.83
CA TYR A 403 -4.68 2.19 -12.29
C TYR A 403 -6.12 2.52 -12.69
N GLN A 404 -7.12 1.85 -12.10
CA GLN A 404 -8.54 2.10 -12.37
C GLN A 404 -9.02 3.51 -11.95
N ARG A 405 -8.33 4.16 -11.02
CA ARG A 405 -8.67 5.54 -10.62
C ARG A 405 -8.17 6.57 -11.64
N TYR A 406 -7.06 6.29 -12.32
CA TYR A 406 -6.47 7.17 -13.34
C TYR A 406 -6.99 6.91 -14.76
N HIS A 407 -7.65 5.77 -15.00
CA HIS A 407 -8.14 5.32 -16.31
C HIS A 407 -9.62 4.97 -16.25
#